data_AF-A0A8B3FMB7-F1
#
_entry.id   AF-A0A8B3FMB7-F1
#
_cell.length_a   1.000
_cell.length_b   1.000
_cell.length_c   1.000
_cell.angle_alpha   90.00
_cell.angle_beta   90.00
_cell.angle_gamma   90.00
#
_symmetry.space_group_name_H-M   'P 1'
#
loop_
_entity.id
_entity.type
_entity.pdbx_description
1 polymer ?
#
loop_
_entity_poly.entity_id
_entity_poly.type
_entity_poly.pdbx_seq_one_letter_code
_entity_poly.pdbx_strand_id
1 'polypeptide(L)'
;MLLSAFSTIPETPAAGEEFTIKFTLKNASSTTGVQNLKTTISAPDNSLLPVGGTASVYTRWIGAGAAVGYELRFRPLPTADEGPHQLALHVDYEEAAGGTALASDETMTVNVRQHARVETSELELQPSNLTAGQDTSLTFSVLNKGKNKLYNTSVAVKPDQAVTAPEQFIGTIEAGAAGAVDMVLHAEAASNAPVTLVISYEDAGGAVTSFERQVELNIDAPSASPQPTPENQAESVGMAITPLTLGLPLLLVAALVVIIVIVRRRRKRAAAAQESLAALDAEPPLMPEDQE
;
A
#
# COMPACT_ATOMS: atom_id res chain seq x y z
N MET A 1 -25.66 -37.94 -28.52
CA MET A 1 -25.48 -36.48 -28.76
C MET A 1 -24.01 -36.16 -28.65
N LEU A 2 -23.53 -35.05 -29.22
CA LEU A 2 -22.11 -34.66 -29.08
C LEU A 2 -22.01 -33.23 -28.54
N LEU A 3 -21.17 -33.00 -27.53
CA LEU A 3 -20.74 -31.66 -27.15
C LEU A 3 -19.69 -31.16 -28.15
N SER A 4 -20.06 -30.17 -28.96
CA SER A 4 -19.23 -29.68 -30.07
C SER A 4 -18.47 -28.38 -29.76
N ALA A 5 -18.92 -27.61 -28.76
CA ALA A 5 -18.25 -26.41 -28.29
C ALA A 5 -18.60 -26.15 -26.82
N PHE A 6 -17.65 -25.61 -26.06
CA PHE A 6 -17.80 -25.22 -24.65
C PHE A 6 -16.91 -24.02 -24.35
N SER A 7 -17.42 -23.04 -23.61
CA SER A 7 -16.68 -21.87 -23.14
C SER A 7 -17.37 -21.23 -21.92
N THR A 8 -16.62 -20.40 -21.21
CA THR A 8 -17.09 -19.63 -20.04
C THR A 8 -16.86 -18.14 -20.25
N ILE A 9 -17.73 -17.31 -19.68
CA ILE A 9 -17.59 -15.84 -19.65
C ILE A 9 -17.81 -15.35 -18.22
N PRO A 10 -16.77 -14.78 -17.55
CA PRO A 10 -15.38 -14.73 -18.00
C PRO A 10 -14.77 -16.15 -18.14
N GLU A 11 -13.63 -16.27 -18.84
CA GLU A 11 -12.94 -17.55 -19.06
C GLU A 11 -12.57 -18.22 -17.74
N THR A 12 -12.04 -17.44 -16.79
CA THR A 12 -11.73 -17.86 -15.42
C THR A 12 -12.65 -17.15 -14.41
N PRO A 13 -13.83 -17.73 -14.10
CA PRO A 13 -14.75 -17.15 -13.12
C PRO A 13 -14.15 -17.04 -11.73
N ALA A 14 -14.44 -15.94 -11.04
CA ALA A 14 -14.00 -15.75 -9.67
C ALA A 14 -14.94 -16.45 -8.68
N ALA A 15 -14.38 -16.99 -7.59
CA ALA A 15 -15.15 -17.58 -6.50
C ALA A 15 -16.18 -16.58 -5.94
N GLY A 16 -17.43 -17.01 -5.83
CA GLY A 16 -18.55 -16.18 -5.38
C GLY A 16 -19.20 -15.28 -6.44
N GLU A 17 -18.59 -15.13 -7.62
CA GLU A 17 -19.12 -14.31 -8.71
C GLU A 17 -19.90 -15.13 -9.74
N GLU A 18 -20.92 -14.52 -10.35
CA GLU A 18 -21.66 -15.18 -11.42
C GLU A 18 -20.86 -15.22 -12.73
N PHE A 19 -20.99 -16.30 -13.47
CA PHE A 19 -20.45 -16.46 -14.80
C PHE A 19 -21.42 -17.18 -15.72
N THR A 20 -21.20 -17.04 -17.02
CA THR A 20 -22.01 -17.68 -18.06
C THR A 20 -21.25 -18.82 -18.69
N ILE A 21 -21.88 -19.99 -18.73
CA ILE A 21 -21.43 -21.14 -19.52
C ILE A 21 -22.13 -21.10 -20.87
N LYS A 22 -21.36 -21.23 -21.94
CA LYS A 22 -21.87 -21.39 -23.30
C LYS A 22 -21.45 -22.73 -23.86
N PHE A 23 -22.39 -23.51 -24.37
CA PHE A 23 -22.09 -24.82 -24.96
C PHE A 23 -22.99 -25.12 -26.16
N THR A 24 -22.50 -25.97 -27.07
CA THR A 24 -23.22 -26.35 -28.29
C THR A 24 -23.35 -27.86 -28.39
N LEU A 25 -24.57 -28.37 -28.47
CA LEU A 25 -24.85 -29.78 -28.73
C LEU A 25 -25.11 -29.99 -30.21
N LYS A 26 -24.46 -31.01 -30.79
CA LYS A 26 -24.63 -31.43 -32.17
C LYS A 26 -25.25 -32.83 -32.23
N ASN A 27 -26.29 -32.98 -33.03
CA ASN A 27 -26.77 -34.29 -33.43
C ASN A 27 -25.77 -34.91 -34.41
N ALA A 28 -25.09 -35.96 -33.96
CA ALA A 28 -24.09 -36.66 -34.77
C ALA A 28 -24.70 -37.53 -35.88
N SER A 29 -25.99 -37.88 -35.80
CA SER A 29 -26.66 -38.63 -36.85
C SER A 29 -26.80 -37.80 -38.11
N SER A 30 -26.40 -38.35 -39.25
CA SER A 30 -26.54 -37.71 -40.57
C SER A 30 -27.90 -37.99 -41.23
N THR A 31 -28.68 -38.94 -40.70
CA THR A 31 -29.92 -39.42 -41.33
C THR A 31 -31.17 -39.13 -40.52
N THR A 32 -31.08 -39.08 -39.20
CA THR A 32 -32.24 -38.99 -38.30
C THR A 32 -32.12 -37.82 -37.34
N GLY A 33 -33.22 -37.10 -37.13
CA GLY A 33 -33.33 -36.08 -36.09
C GLY A 33 -33.49 -36.68 -34.70
N VAL A 34 -33.48 -35.82 -33.69
CA VAL A 34 -33.71 -36.17 -32.28
C VAL A 34 -34.68 -35.19 -31.66
N GLN A 35 -35.45 -35.66 -30.68
CA GLN A 35 -36.56 -34.92 -30.08
C GLN A 35 -36.62 -35.09 -28.56
N ASN A 36 -37.46 -34.27 -27.92
CA ASN A 36 -37.76 -34.34 -26.49
C ASN A 36 -36.51 -34.35 -25.60
N LEU A 37 -35.57 -33.46 -25.90
CA LEU A 37 -34.30 -33.42 -25.21
C LEU A 37 -34.43 -32.73 -23.87
N LYS A 38 -33.94 -33.36 -22.82
CA LYS A 38 -33.69 -32.76 -21.51
C LYS A 38 -32.18 -32.74 -21.27
N THR A 39 -31.60 -31.56 -21.33
CA THR A 39 -30.20 -31.34 -21.02
C THR A 39 -30.08 -30.86 -19.58
N THR A 40 -29.17 -31.43 -18.79
CA THR A 40 -28.91 -31.04 -17.40
C THR A 40 -27.41 -30.88 -17.19
N ILE A 41 -27.00 -29.77 -16.58
CA ILE A 41 -25.61 -29.56 -16.13
C ILE A 41 -25.56 -29.57 -14.60
N SER A 42 -24.58 -30.25 -14.03
CA SER A 42 -24.32 -30.26 -12.60
C SER A 42 -22.83 -30.24 -12.29
N ALA A 43 -22.47 -29.72 -11.11
CA ALA A 43 -21.14 -29.90 -10.54
C ALA A 43 -21.23 -31.02 -9.49
N PRO A 44 -20.57 -32.18 -9.68
CA PRO A 44 -20.69 -33.31 -8.76
C PRO A 44 -20.27 -33.00 -7.31
N ASP A 45 -19.34 -32.06 -7.14
CA ASP A 45 -18.82 -31.60 -5.84
C ASP A 45 -19.62 -30.41 -5.27
N ASN A 46 -20.67 -29.96 -5.95
CA ASN A 46 -21.46 -28.76 -5.61
C ASN A 46 -20.62 -27.47 -5.51
N SER A 47 -19.43 -27.42 -6.10
CA SER A 47 -18.58 -26.23 -6.12
C SER A 47 -19.14 -25.11 -7.00
N LEU A 48 -19.90 -25.46 -8.05
CA LEU A 48 -20.54 -24.54 -8.99
C LEU A 48 -22.07 -24.71 -8.90
N LEU A 49 -22.77 -23.63 -8.54
CA LEU A 49 -24.22 -23.65 -8.36
C LEU A 49 -24.94 -22.91 -9.50
N PRO A 50 -26.07 -23.42 -10.01
CA PRO A 50 -26.87 -22.69 -10.98
C PRO A 50 -27.58 -21.49 -10.31
N VAL A 51 -27.50 -20.32 -10.94
CA VAL A 51 -28.09 -19.08 -10.38
C VAL A 51 -29.62 -19.15 -10.29
N GLY A 52 -30.27 -19.96 -11.14
CA GLY A 52 -31.72 -20.18 -11.14
C GLY A 52 -32.20 -21.37 -10.30
N GLY A 53 -31.33 -22.01 -9.53
CA GLY A 53 -31.64 -23.23 -8.74
C GLY A 53 -31.78 -24.52 -9.57
N THR A 54 -31.87 -24.40 -10.89
CA THR A 54 -31.86 -25.52 -11.85
C THR A 54 -30.97 -25.17 -13.04
N ALA A 55 -30.29 -26.17 -13.58
CA ALA A 55 -29.51 -26.10 -14.81
C ALA A 55 -30.00 -27.13 -15.84
N SER A 56 -31.32 -27.31 -15.91
CA SER A 56 -31.95 -28.11 -16.95
C SER A 56 -32.60 -27.25 -18.03
N VAL A 57 -32.41 -27.63 -19.30
CA VAL A 57 -33.02 -27.00 -20.46
C VAL A 57 -33.72 -28.06 -21.30
N TYR A 58 -34.92 -27.74 -21.79
CA TYR A 58 -35.66 -28.58 -22.72
C TYR A 58 -35.50 -28.08 -24.15
N THR A 59 -35.22 -28.99 -25.07
CA THR A 59 -35.19 -28.73 -26.51
C THR A 59 -36.10 -29.71 -27.22
N ARG A 60 -37.07 -29.18 -27.96
CA ARG A 60 -38.07 -30.00 -28.62
C ARG A 60 -37.50 -30.88 -29.72
N TRP A 61 -36.59 -30.34 -30.54
CA TRP A 61 -36.11 -30.99 -31.76
C TRP A 61 -34.75 -30.47 -32.20
N ILE A 62 -33.89 -31.36 -32.69
CA ILE A 62 -32.64 -31.04 -33.41
C ILE A 62 -32.57 -31.95 -34.65
N GLY A 63 -32.41 -31.34 -35.83
CA GLY A 63 -32.33 -32.07 -37.09
C GLY A 63 -31.07 -32.95 -37.21
N ALA A 64 -31.05 -33.82 -38.22
CA ALA A 64 -29.86 -34.61 -38.56
C ALA A 64 -28.67 -33.69 -38.88
N GLY A 65 -27.51 -33.94 -38.27
CA GLY A 65 -26.29 -33.14 -38.41
C GLY A 65 -26.34 -31.74 -37.81
N ALA A 66 -27.51 -31.27 -37.34
CA ALA A 66 -27.72 -29.93 -36.84
C ALA A 66 -27.15 -29.74 -35.42
N ALA A 67 -26.94 -28.49 -35.04
CA ALA A 67 -26.43 -28.11 -33.74
C ALA A 67 -27.27 -26.98 -33.10
N VAL A 68 -27.27 -26.93 -31.78
CA VAL A 68 -27.96 -25.90 -30.99
C VAL A 68 -27.07 -25.42 -29.84
N GLY A 69 -27.01 -24.10 -29.67
CA GLY A 69 -26.26 -23.45 -28.60
C GLY A 69 -27.14 -23.15 -27.39
N TYR A 70 -26.53 -23.20 -26.20
CA TYR A 70 -27.16 -22.88 -24.92
C TYR A 70 -26.28 -21.94 -24.12
N GLU A 71 -26.93 -21.12 -23.29
CA GLU A 71 -26.27 -20.27 -22.31
C GLU A 71 -26.92 -20.47 -20.94
N LEU A 72 -26.13 -20.80 -19.93
CA LEU A 72 -26.58 -20.98 -18.55
C LEU A 72 -25.70 -20.19 -17.59
N ARG A 73 -26.28 -19.69 -16.52
CA ARG A 73 -25.55 -18.93 -15.49
C ARG A 73 -25.28 -19.79 -14.27
N PHE A 74 -24.03 -19.76 -13.84
CA PHE A 74 -23.54 -20.45 -12.66
C PHE A 74 -22.81 -19.47 -11.75
N ARG A 75 -22.59 -19.89 -10.51
CA ARG A 75 -21.80 -19.17 -9.51
C ARG A 75 -20.95 -20.18 -8.77
N PRO A 76 -19.61 -20.06 -8.78
CA PRO A 76 -18.79 -20.85 -7.88
C PRO A 76 -19.08 -20.44 -6.44
N LEU A 77 -19.05 -21.39 -5.50
CA LEU A 77 -19.15 -21.05 -4.09
C LEU A 77 -18.08 -20.02 -3.71
N PRO A 78 -18.36 -19.08 -2.78
CA PRO A 78 -17.32 -18.21 -2.21
C PRO A 78 -16.19 -18.98 -1.50
N THR A 79 -16.42 -20.28 -1.26
CA THR A 79 -15.46 -21.21 -0.67
C THR A 79 -14.89 -22.19 -1.69
N ALA A 80 -15.23 -22.10 -2.97
CA ALA A 80 -14.64 -22.94 -4.00
C ALA A 80 -13.14 -22.68 -4.07
N ASP A 81 -12.34 -23.75 -4.09
CA ASP A 81 -10.90 -23.67 -4.21
C ASP A 81 -10.49 -23.07 -5.57
N GLU A 82 -9.26 -22.57 -5.65
CA GLU A 82 -8.71 -22.17 -6.95
C GLU A 82 -8.34 -23.42 -7.77
N GLY A 83 -8.61 -23.39 -9.07
CA GLY A 83 -8.22 -24.42 -10.01
C GLY A 83 -9.40 -25.09 -10.71
N PRO A 84 -9.20 -26.31 -11.24
CA PRO A 84 -10.17 -26.97 -12.11
C PRO A 84 -11.33 -27.58 -11.31
N HIS A 85 -12.54 -27.18 -11.66
CA HIS A 85 -13.80 -27.77 -11.18
C HIS A 85 -14.52 -28.50 -12.31
N GLN A 86 -15.00 -29.72 -12.01
CA GLN A 86 -15.69 -30.54 -13.01
C GLN A 86 -17.18 -30.18 -13.11
N LEU A 87 -17.67 -30.20 -14.35
CA LEU A 87 -19.08 -30.14 -14.69
C LEU A 87 -19.46 -31.40 -15.44
N ALA A 88 -20.56 -32.02 -15.04
CA ALA A 88 -21.19 -33.11 -15.76
C ALA A 88 -22.36 -32.56 -16.59
N LEU A 89 -22.39 -32.93 -17.86
CA LEU A 89 -23.48 -32.65 -18.78
C LEU A 89 -24.18 -33.99 -19.08
N HIS A 90 -25.45 -34.07 -18.72
CA HIS A 90 -26.31 -35.21 -19.01
C HIS A 90 -27.41 -34.81 -19.99
N VAL A 91 -27.62 -35.61 -21.04
CA VAL A 91 -28.65 -35.36 -22.05
C VAL A 91 -29.50 -36.61 -22.25
N ASP A 92 -30.75 -36.55 -21.82
CA ASP A 92 -31.80 -37.50 -22.19
C ASP A 92 -32.49 -37.02 -23.48
N TYR A 93 -32.70 -37.91 -24.45
CA TYR A 93 -33.36 -37.57 -25.72
C TYR A 93 -33.98 -38.80 -26.39
N GLU A 94 -34.82 -38.57 -27.39
CA GLU A 94 -35.43 -39.63 -28.20
C GLU A 94 -34.97 -39.53 -29.66
N GLU A 95 -34.75 -40.68 -30.30
CA GLU A 95 -34.62 -40.71 -31.76
C GLU A 95 -35.96 -40.38 -32.41
N ALA A 96 -35.96 -39.47 -33.39
CA ALA A 96 -37.19 -39.03 -34.03
C ALA A 96 -37.91 -40.10 -34.87
N ALA A 97 -37.17 -41.00 -35.52
CA ALA A 97 -37.75 -41.99 -36.43
C ALA A 97 -38.46 -43.13 -35.70
N GLY A 98 -37.99 -43.50 -34.50
CA GLY A 98 -38.46 -44.67 -33.75
C GLY A 98 -38.89 -44.40 -32.32
N GLY A 99 -38.68 -43.20 -31.78
CA GLY A 99 -38.99 -42.85 -30.38
C GLY A 99 -38.10 -43.56 -29.35
N THR A 100 -36.98 -44.16 -29.78
CA THR A 100 -36.06 -44.83 -28.87
C THR A 100 -35.41 -43.82 -27.93
N ALA A 101 -35.55 -44.05 -26.62
CA ALA A 101 -34.89 -43.25 -25.60
C ALA A 101 -33.38 -43.52 -25.60
N LEU A 102 -32.60 -42.45 -25.55
CA LEU A 102 -31.15 -42.42 -25.61
C LEU A 102 -30.62 -41.43 -24.56
N ALA A 103 -29.40 -41.68 -24.10
CA ALA A 103 -28.70 -40.80 -23.17
C ALA A 103 -27.30 -40.46 -23.70
N SER A 104 -26.72 -39.37 -23.19
CA SER A 104 -25.36 -38.93 -23.50
C SER A 104 -24.79 -38.21 -22.30
N ASP A 105 -23.55 -38.56 -21.93
CA ASP A 105 -22.83 -37.97 -20.82
C ASP A 105 -21.51 -37.37 -21.32
N GLU A 106 -21.18 -36.17 -20.83
CA GLU A 106 -19.95 -35.45 -21.14
C GLU A 106 -19.43 -34.79 -19.86
N THR A 107 -18.11 -34.66 -19.75
CA THR A 107 -17.47 -33.94 -18.64
C THR A 107 -16.75 -32.72 -19.17
N MET A 108 -16.99 -31.57 -18.55
CA MET A 108 -16.29 -30.31 -18.82
C MET A 108 -15.52 -29.86 -17.57
N THR A 109 -14.58 -28.94 -17.76
CA THR A 109 -13.80 -28.35 -16.67
C THR A 109 -13.89 -26.84 -16.74
N VAL A 110 -14.12 -26.21 -15.59
CA VAL A 110 -14.09 -24.75 -15.41
C VAL A 110 -12.99 -24.41 -14.42
N ASN A 111 -12.08 -23.54 -14.81
CA ASN A 111 -11.03 -23.07 -13.91
C ASN A 111 -11.53 -21.87 -13.11
N VAL A 112 -11.71 -22.06 -11.81
CA VAL A 112 -12.11 -21.01 -10.87
C VAL A 112 -10.88 -20.32 -10.33
N ARG A 113 -10.90 -18.99 -10.27
CA ARG A 113 -9.89 -18.19 -9.56
C ARG A 113 -10.47 -17.65 -8.26
N GLN A 114 -9.65 -17.37 -7.26
CA GLN A 114 -10.09 -16.55 -6.13
C GLN A 114 -9.50 -15.15 -6.21
N HIS A 115 -10.18 -14.20 -5.55
CA HIS A 115 -9.60 -12.89 -5.34
C HIS A 115 -8.55 -12.97 -4.23
N ALA A 116 -7.31 -12.60 -4.56
CA ALA A 116 -6.31 -12.33 -3.56
C ALA A 116 -6.76 -11.15 -2.69
N ARG A 117 -6.65 -11.30 -1.37
CA ARG A 117 -6.94 -10.25 -0.41
C ARG A 117 -5.66 -9.89 0.31
N VAL A 118 -4.96 -8.90 -0.22
CA VAL A 118 -3.66 -8.48 0.30
C VAL A 118 -3.81 -7.10 0.93
N GLU A 119 -3.34 -6.97 2.15
CA GLU A 119 -3.25 -5.70 2.86
C GLU A 119 -1.84 -5.52 3.43
N THR A 120 -1.54 -4.33 3.92
CA THR A 120 -0.29 -4.06 4.64
C THR A 120 -0.62 -3.64 6.06
N SER A 121 0.29 -3.89 7.00
CA SER A 121 0.28 -3.17 8.27
C SER A 121 0.52 -1.67 8.04
N GLU A 122 0.50 -0.92 9.13
CA GLU A 122 1.05 0.44 9.12
C GLU A 122 2.52 0.41 8.71
N LEU A 123 2.94 1.43 7.96
CA LEU A 123 4.31 1.61 7.49
C LEU A 123 5.05 2.46 8.51
N GLU A 124 6.07 1.88 9.14
CA GLU A 124 6.85 2.55 10.17
C GLU A 124 8.21 2.96 9.62
N LEU A 125 8.55 4.26 9.72
CA LEU A 125 9.84 4.81 9.32
C LEU A 125 10.65 5.25 10.53
N GLN A 126 11.91 4.82 10.59
CA GLN A 126 12.83 5.19 11.66
C GLN A 126 14.24 5.48 11.10
N PRO A 127 14.69 6.76 11.13
CA PRO A 127 13.96 7.97 11.52
C PRO A 127 12.98 8.45 10.43
N SER A 128 11.94 9.21 10.82
CA SER A 128 10.93 9.77 9.90
C SER A 128 11.30 11.11 9.26
N ASN A 129 12.46 11.67 9.62
CA ASN A 129 13.03 12.86 9.01
C ASN A 129 14.50 12.59 8.69
N LEU A 130 14.92 12.95 7.50
CA LEU A 130 16.28 12.74 6.99
C LEU A 130 16.85 14.03 6.44
N THR A 131 18.17 14.06 6.29
CA THR A 131 18.87 14.96 5.37
C THR A 131 19.29 14.18 4.14
N ALA A 132 19.34 14.80 2.96
CA ALA A 132 19.84 14.12 1.75
C ALA A 132 21.25 13.53 2.00
N GLY A 133 21.43 12.28 1.57
CA GLY A 133 22.59 11.43 1.84
C GLY A 133 22.45 10.52 3.07
N GLN A 134 21.33 10.56 3.80
CA GLN A 134 21.06 9.69 4.95
C GLN A 134 20.12 8.52 4.61
N ASP A 135 20.15 7.52 5.49
CA ASP A 135 19.31 6.32 5.39
C ASP A 135 18.22 6.30 6.46
N THR A 136 17.07 5.71 6.14
CA THR A 136 16.02 5.34 7.09
C THR A 136 15.61 3.89 6.93
N SER A 137 15.22 3.24 8.02
CA SER A 137 14.62 1.92 7.99
C SER A 137 13.11 2.05 7.87
N LEU A 138 12.54 1.32 6.92
CA LEU A 138 11.11 1.17 6.69
C LEU A 138 10.72 -0.27 7.04
N THR A 139 9.86 -0.41 8.05
CA THR A 139 9.35 -1.71 8.50
C THR A 139 7.84 -1.79 8.39
N PHE A 140 7.33 -2.88 7.82
CA PHE A 140 5.91 -3.21 7.81
C PHE A 140 5.71 -4.71 7.51
N SER A 141 4.46 -5.16 7.40
CA SER A 141 4.13 -6.52 6.98
C SER A 141 3.12 -6.52 5.86
N VAL A 142 3.32 -7.40 4.88
CA VAL A 142 2.31 -7.74 3.86
C VAL A 142 1.45 -8.87 4.42
N LEU A 143 0.15 -8.61 4.58
CA LEU A 143 -0.84 -9.50 5.17
C LEU A 143 -1.62 -10.20 4.06
N ASN A 144 -1.50 -11.52 3.96
CA ASN A 144 -2.34 -12.33 3.08
C ASN A 144 -3.64 -12.70 3.81
N LYS A 145 -4.69 -11.94 3.59
CA LYS A 145 -6.06 -12.21 4.09
C LYS A 145 -6.87 -13.09 3.11
N GLY A 146 -6.26 -13.55 2.03
CA GLY A 146 -6.85 -14.48 1.07
C GLY A 146 -6.78 -15.93 1.57
N LYS A 147 -7.36 -16.84 0.80
CA LYS A 147 -7.24 -18.29 1.07
C LYS A 147 -6.16 -18.96 0.22
N ASN A 148 -5.57 -18.23 -0.71
CA ASN A 148 -4.55 -18.74 -1.62
C ASN A 148 -3.19 -18.19 -1.23
N LYS A 149 -2.14 -18.93 -1.58
CA LYS A 149 -0.76 -18.49 -1.39
C LYS A 149 -0.45 -17.34 -2.34
N LEU A 150 0.29 -16.35 -1.86
CA LEU A 150 0.91 -15.35 -2.71
C LEU A 150 2.30 -15.84 -3.05
N TYR A 151 2.62 -15.95 -4.33
CA TYR A 151 3.95 -16.32 -4.82
C TYR A 151 4.75 -15.09 -5.16
N ASN A 152 6.08 -15.21 -5.12
CA ASN A 152 7.02 -14.19 -5.60
C ASN A 152 6.68 -12.78 -5.10
N THR A 153 6.29 -12.66 -3.82
CA THR A 153 5.90 -11.38 -3.24
C THR A 153 7.15 -10.50 -3.10
N SER A 154 7.09 -9.28 -3.60
CA SER A 154 8.17 -8.31 -3.51
C SER A 154 7.66 -6.90 -3.25
N VAL A 155 8.56 -6.06 -2.73
CA VAL A 155 8.31 -4.65 -2.45
C VAL A 155 9.45 -3.84 -3.08
N ALA A 156 9.07 -2.85 -3.87
CA ALA A 156 10.00 -1.90 -4.47
C ALA A 156 9.54 -0.47 -4.24
N VAL A 157 10.49 0.45 -4.16
CA VAL A 157 10.22 1.89 -4.24
C VAL A 157 9.89 2.21 -5.70
N LYS A 158 8.80 2.95 -5.95
CA LYS A 158 8.45 3.39 -7.30
C LYS A 158 9.59 4.25 -7.88
N PRO A 159 9.94 4.11 -9.17
CA PRO A 159 11.03 4.89 -9.78
C PRO A 159 10.83 6.41 -9.67
N ASP A 160 11.91 7.16 -9.88
CA ASP A 160 11.94 8.62 -9.99
C ASP A 160 11.47 9.36 -8.73
N GLN A 161 11.77 8.82 -7.55
CA GLN A 161 11.52 9.45 -6.26
C GLN A 161 12.82 9.96 -5.63
N ALA A 162 12.68 10.83 -4.62
CA ALA A 162 13.80 11.36 -3.86
C ALA A 162 14.53 10.33 -2.97
N VAL A 163 14.06 9.08 -2.97
CA VAL A 163 14.64 7.95 -2.26
C VAL A 163 14.86 6.77 -3.19
N THR A 164 15.87 5.97 -2.89
CA THR A 164 16.17 4.70 -3.56
C THR A 164 16.29 3.58 -2.54
N ALA A 165 15.93 2.37 -2.94
CA ALA A 165 16.14 1.16 -2.17
C ALA A 165 16.22 -0.05 -3.11
N PRO A 166 17.01 -1.08 -2.79
CA PRO A 166 16.94 -2.35 -3.49
C PRO A 166 15.54 -2.96 -3.32
N GLU A 167 15.06 -3.67 -4.33
CA GLU A 167 13.84 -4.47 -4.20
C GLU A 167 14.00 -5.50 -3.08
N GLN A 168 13.01 -5.57 -2.19
CA GLN A 168 12.96 -6.60 -1.16
C GLN A 168 12.07 -7.75 -1.63
N PHE A 169 12.70 -8.91 -1.81
CA PHE A 169 12.00 -10.15 -2.10
C PHE A 169 11.57 -10.84 -0.79
N ILE A 170 10.27 -10.98 -0.60
CA ILE A 170 9.66 -11.67 0.56
C ILE A 170 9.47 -13.15 0.24
N GLY A 171 9.16 -13.47 -1.02
CA GLY A 171 8.88 -14.84 -1.47
C GLY A 171 7.42 -15.24 -1.30
N THR A 172 7.18 -16.47 -0.87
CA THR A 172 5.81 -17.01 -0.74
C THR A 172 5.19 -16.65 0.60
N ILE A 173 3.98 -16.08 0.59
CA ILE A 173 3.18 -15.81 1.79
C ILE A 173 1.98 -16.75 1.80
N GLU A 174 1.95 -17.66 2.79
CA GLU A 174 0.86 -18.61 2.98
C GLU A 174 -0.49 -17.91 3.27
N ALA A 175 -1.59 -18.62 3.03
CA ALA A 175 -2.93 -18.11 3.33
C ALA A 175 -3.08 -17.78 4.82
N GLY A 176 -3.54 -16.56 5.13
CA GLY A 176 -3.67 -16.08 6.51
C GLY A 176 -2.35 -15.69 7.17
N ALA A 177 -1.21 -15.79 6.49
CA ALA A 177 0.10 -15.44 7.02
C ALA A 177 0.51 -13.99 6.66
N ALA A 178 1.62 -13.56 7.24
CA ALA A 178 2.25 -12.27 6.96
C ALA A 178 3.70 -12.45 6.52
N GLY A 179 4.12 -11.64 5.56
CA GLY A 179 5.51 -11.47 5.17
C GLY A 179 6.06 -10.18 5.77
N ALA A 180 7.13 -10.28 6.55
CA ALA A 180 7.80 -9.12 7.11
C ALA A 180 8.61 -8.39 6.03
N VAL A 181 8.57 -7.07 6.08
CA VAL A 181 9.30 -6.16 5.20
C VAL A 181 10.17 -5.27 6.08
N ASP A 182 11.46 -5.24 5.76
CA ASP A 182 12.48 -4.42 6.41
C ASP A 182 13.42 -3.93 5.30
N MET A 183 13.20 -2.68 4.89
CA MET A 183 13.93 -2.03 3.81
C MET A 183 14.71 -0.85 4.34
N VAL A 184 15.92 -0.65 3.84
CA VAL A 184 16.66 0.59 4.04
C VAL A 184 16.44 1.49 2.84
N LEU A 185 15.89 2.68 3.07
CA LEU A 185 15.71 3.71 2.07
C LEU A 185 16.84 4.73 2.17
N HIS A 186 17.51 4.99 1.04
CA HIS A 186 18.54 6.02 0.92
C HIS A 186 17.93 7.30 0.36
N ALA A 187 18.13 8.44 1.04
CA ALA A 187 17.66 9.74 0.58
C ALA A 187 18.65 10.38 -0.40
N GLU A 188 18.27 10.52 -1.67
CA GLU A 188 19.12 11.09 -2.72
C GLU A 188 19.03 12.63 -2.78
N ALA A 189 17.83 13.18 -2.52
CA ALA A 189 17.56 14.60 -2.68
C ALA A 189 16.54 15.11 -1.65
N ALA A 190 16.61 16.41 -1.35
CA ALA A 190 15.63 17.06 -0.49
C ALA A 190 14.22 17.00 -1.11
N SER A 191 13.23 16.60 -0.31
CA SER A 191 11.86 16.38 -0.74
C SER A 191 10.93 16.28 0.47
N ASN A 192 9.69 16.75 0.30
CA ASN A 192 8.58 16.52 1.23
C ASN A 192 7.45 15.71 0.57
N ALA A 193 7.72 15.08 -0.58
CA ALA A 193 6.74 14.24 -1.26
C ALA A 193 6.67 12.86 -0.58
N PRO A 194 5.46 12.26 -0.47
CA PRO A 194 5.32 10.93 0.11
C PRO A 194 6.02 9.88 -0.76
N VAL A 195 6.68 8.93 -0.10
CA VAL A 195 7.33 7.80 -0.76
C VAL A 195 6.28 6.76 -1.12
N THR A 196 6.20 6.43 -2.41
CA THR A 196 5.31 5.39 -2.94
C THR A 196 6.06 4.07 -3.10
N LEU A 197 5.55 3.04 -2.45
CA LEU A 197 5.98 1.65 -2.57
C LEU A 197 5.02 0.91 -3.50
N VAL A 198 5.57 0.00 -4.29
CA VAL A 198 4.82 -0.95 -5.11
C VAL A 198 5.01 -2.33 -4.49
N ILE A 199 3.91 -2.92 -4.05
CA ILE A 199 3.88 -4.31 -3.57
C ILE A 199 3.35 -5.15 -4.73
N SER A 200 4.13 -6.13 -5.17
CA SER A 200 3.77 -7.09 -6.22
C SER A 200 3.76 -8.52 -5.70
N TYR A 201 2.90 -9.35 -6.28
CA TYR A 201 2.84 -10.78 -6.04
C TYR A 201 2.25 -11.51 -7.24
N GLU A 202 2.46 -12.82 -7.29
CA GLU A 202 1.90 -13.74 -8.28
C GLU A 202 0.85 -14.64 -7.65
N ASP A 203 -0.20 -14.97 -8.41
CA ASP A 203 -1.13 -16.04 -8.07
C ASP A 203 -0.60 -17.43 -8.50
N ALA A 204 -1.38 -18.49 -8.28
CA ALA A 204 -0.99 -19.85 -8.68
C ALA A 204 -0.87 -20.02 -10.20
N GLY A 205 -1.50 -19.15 -10.99
CA GLY A 205 -1.41 -19.09 -12.44
C GLY A 205 -0.22 -18.29 -12.95
N GLY A 206 0.58 -17.68 -12.07
CA GLY A 206 1.71 -16.80 -12.43
C GLY A 206 1.27 -15.41 -12.89
N ALA A 207 0.01 -15.02 -12.68
CA ALA A 207 -0.44 -13.67 -13.02
C ALA A 207 0.05 -12.68 -11.94
N VAL A 208 0.81 -11.68 -12.37
CA VAL A 208 1.35 -10.64 -11.47
C VAL A 208 0.26 -9.61 -11.17
N THR A 209 0.04 -9.35 -9.89
CA THR A 209 -0.81 -8.27 -9.39
C THR A 209 0.03 -7.34 -8.51
N SER A 210 -0.20 -6.03 -8.62
CA SER A 210 0.49 -5.03 -7.81
C SER A 210 -0.44 -3.95 -7.27
N PHE A 211 -0.10 -3.37 -6.12
CA PHE A 211 -0.79 -2.21 -5.56
C PHE A 211 0.20 -1.25 -4.88
N GLU A 212 -0.20 0.01 -4.77
CA GLU A 212 0.65 1.06 -4.20
C GLU A 212 0.32 1.35 -2.73
N ARG A 213 1.36 1.70 -1.96
CA ARG A 213 1.28 2.23 -0.59
C ARG A 213 2.16 3.45 -0.45
N GLN A 214 1.69 4.43 0.30
CA GLN A 214 2.40 5.69 0.52
C GLN A 214 2.78 5.83 1.99
N VAL A 215 3.95 6.39 2.23
CA VAL A 215 4.42 6.79 3.55
C VAL A 215 5.02 8.19 3.47
N GLU A 216 4.74 9.02 4.47
CA GLU A 216 5.29 10.37 4.54
C GLU A 216 6.75 10.32 5.03
N LEU A 217 7.63 11.03 4.32
CA LEU A 217 9.04 11.17 4.68
C LEU A 217 9.50 12.58 4.31
N ASN A 218 10.06 13.29 5.28
CA ASN A 218 10.65 14.61 5.04
C ASN A 218 12.16 14.47 4.90
N ILE A 219 12.70 15.04 3.82
CA ILE A 219 14.13 15.05 3.51
C ILE A 219 14.58 16.50 3.36
N ASP A 220 15.39 16.95 4.30
CA ASP A 220 16.00 18.27 4.30
C ASP A 220 17.24 18.33 3.40
N ALA A 221 17.55 19.53 2.90
CA ALA A 221 18.81 19.78 2.21
C ALA A 221 19.99 19.73 3.19
N PRO A 222 21.17 19.25 2.75
CA PRO A 222 22.36 19.25 3.59
C PRO A 222 22.69 20.68 4.01
N SER A 223 22.86 20.89 5.31
CA SER A 223 23.28 22.18 5.84
C SER A 223 24.68 22.48 5.32
N ALA A 224 24.84 23.60 4.62
CA ALA A 224 26.16 24.06 4.21
C ALA A 224 27.02 24.18 5.47
N SER A 225 28.11 23.40 5.55
CA SER A 225 29.06 23.53 6.65
C SER A 225 29.52 25.00 6.70
N PRO A 226 29.65 25.61 7.89
CA PRO A 226 30.25 26.94 7.98
C PRO A 226 31.63 26.83 7.36
N GLN A 227 31.81 27.46 6.18
CA GLN A 227 33.14 27.57 5.59
C GLN A 227 34.03 28.19 6.67
N PRO A 228 35.24 27.64 6.91
CA PRO A 228 36.21 28.34 7.74
C PRO A 228 36.37 29.71 7.10
N THR A 229 35.93 30.75 7.81
CA THR A 229 36.26 32.13 7.45
C THR A 229 37.74 32.16 7.17
N PRO A 230 38.19 32.63 5.99
CA PRO A 230 39.60 32.69 5.69
C PRO A 230 40.27 33.43 6.84
N GLU A 231 41.16 32.73 7.55
CA GLU A 231 42.07 33.36 8.48
C GLU A 231 42.85 34.36 7.65
N ASN A 232 42.52 35.64 7.83
CA ASN A 232 43.19 36.74 7.14
C ASN A 232 44.67 36.62 7.47
N GLN A 233 45.43 36.03 6.55
CA GLN A 233 46.86 36.15 6.52
C GLN A 233 47.13 37.65 6.47
N ALA A 234 47.83 38.13 7.49
CA ALA A 234 48.29 39.49 7.55
C ALA A 234 49.22 39.73 6.35
N GLU A 235 48.64 40.20 5.25
CA GLU A 235 49.40 40.74 4.13
C GLU A 235 50.09 42.01 4.60
N SER A 236 51.39 41.99 4.38
CA SER A 236 52.33 43.07 4.61
C SER A 236 51.83 44.38 4.03
N VAL A 237 51.91 45.40 4.88
CA VAL A 237 51.78 46.84 4.64
C VAL A 237 52.19 47.26 3.22
N GLY A 238 51.20 47.56 2.39
CA GLY A 238 51.29 48.39 1.20
C GLY A 238 50.41 49.63 1.39
N MET A 239 51.03 50.72 1.81
CA MET A 239 50.43 52.01 2.15
C MET A 239 49.65 52.65 0.97
N ALA A 240 48.35 52.91 1.16
CA ALA A 240 47.64 54.04 0.56
C ALA A 240 46.41 54.41 1.42
N ILE A 241 46.57 55.47 2.21
CA ILE A 241 45.56 56.00 3.14
C ILE A 241 44.74 57.07 2.39
N THR A 242 43.41 56.95 2.39
CA THR A 242 42.51 58.11 2.26
C THR A 242 41.74 58.30 3.57
N PRO A 243 41.79 59.48 4.23
CA PRO A 243 41.35 59.62 5.62
C PRO A 243 39.95 60.25 5.73
N LEU A 244 38.89 59.49 5.99
CA LEU A 244 37.64 60.09 6.55
C LEU A 244 36.58 59.16 7.18
N THR A 245 36.79 57.86 7.43
CA THR A 245 35.66 57.01 7.90
C THR A 245 35.91 56.17 9.16
N LEU A 246 36.99 56.42 9.92
CA LEU A 246 37.31 55.71 11.17
C LEU A 246 37.13 56.52 12.46
N GLY A 247 36.37 57.62 12.45
CA GLY A 247 36.11 58.42 13.65
C GLY A 247 34.81 58.07 14.41
N LEU A 248 33.83 57.47 13.73
CA LEU A 248 32.46 57.34 14.25
C LEU A 248 32.23 56.17 15.23
N PRO A 249 32.82 54.97 15.05
CA PRO A 249 32.53 53.86 15.97
C PRO A 249 33.25 54.01 17.32
N LEU A 250 34.44 54.62 17.35
CA LEU A 250 35.20 54.79 18.60
C LEU A 250 34.57 55.85 19.53
N LEU A 251 33.98 56.90 18.96
CA LEU A 251 33.29 57.95 19.71
C LEU A 251 31.96 57.44 20.30
N LEU A 252 31.23 56.59 19.57
CA LEU A 252 30.01 55.94 20.06
C LEU A 252 30.27 54.97 21.23
N VAL A 253 31.36 54.19 21.17
CA VAL A 253 31.73 53.27 22.25
C VAL A 253 32.18 54.06 23.49
N ALA A 254 32.95 55.14 23.34
CA ALA A 254 33.34 55.99 24.46
C ALA A 254 32.12 56.68 25.13
N ALA A 255 31.15 57.17 24.35
CA ALA A 255 29.93 57.75 24.89
C ALA A 255 29.08 56.73 25.66
N LEU A 256 28.97 55.49 25.16
CA LEU A 256 28.22 54.42 25.83
C LEU A 256 28.86 54.03 27.17
N VAL A 257 30.20 53.95 27.24
CA VAL A 257 30.92 53.65 28.49
C VAL A 257 30.73 54.76 29.53
N VAL A 258 30.78 56.02 29.12
CA VAL A 258 30.54 57.17 30.02
C VAL A 258 29.11 57.16 30.56
N ILE A 259 28.11 56.87 29.72
CA ILE A 259 26.70 56.77 30.15
C ILE A 259 26.51 55.64 31.16
N ILE A 260 27.09 54.46 30.92
CA ILE A 260 27.00 53.31 31.84
C ILE A 260 27.66 53.63 33.20
N VAL A 261 28.81 54.32 33.20
CA VAL A 261 29.51 54.72 34.43
C VAL A 261 28.71 55.77 35.22
N ILE A 262 28.08 56.75 34.56
CA ILE A 262 27.23 57.76 35.21
C ILE A 262 25.98 57.12 35.83
N VAL A 263 25.32 56.20 35.11
CA VAL A 263 24.13 55.49 35.61
C VAL A 263 24.48 54.59 36.80
N ARG A 264 25.61 53.87 36.76
CA ARG A 264 26.09 53.08 37.90
C ARG A 264 26.43 53.95 39.11
N ARG A 265 27.05 55.13 38.91
CA ARG A 265 27.32 56.07 40.01
C ARG A 265 26.05 56.67 40.61
N ARG A 266 25.05 56.99 39.79
CA ARG A 266 23.75 57.51 40.27
C ARG A 266 22.95 56.47 41.06
N ARG A 267 22.92 55.20 40.62
CA ARG A 267 22.25 54.12 41.36
C ARG A 267 22.89 53.84 42.72
N LYS A 268 24.23 53.90 42.83
CA LYS A 268 24.91 53.74 44.12
C LYS A 268 24.64 54.89 45.09
N ARG A 269 24.42 56.11 44.60
CA ARG A 269 24.07 57.27 45.44
C ARG A 269 22.59 57.25 45.88
N ALA A 270 21.70 56.72 45.05
CA ALA A 270 20.29 56.55 45.40
C ALA A 270 20.08 55.46 46.47
N ALA A 271 20.84 54.34 46.39
CA ALA A 271 20.78 53.28 47.40
C ALA A 271 21.28 53.75 48.78
N ALA A 272 22.35 54.55 48.83
CA ALA A 272 22.88 55.10 50.08
C ALA A 272 21.95 56.13 50.75
N ALA A 273 21.10 56.83 49.98
CA ALA A 273 20.14 57.79 50.51
C ALA A 273 18.87 57.14 51.09
N GLN A 274 18.51 55.94 50.61
CA GLN A 274 17.40 55.15 51.18
C GLN A 274 17.79 54.45 52.49
N GLU A 275 19.03 54.02 52.63
CA GLU A 275 19.53 53.35 53.84
C GLU A 275 19.64 54.30 55.04
N SER A 276 20.01 55.57 54.82
CA SER A 276 20.04 56.59 55.88
C SER A 276 18.66 57.03 56.37
N LEU A 277 17.61 56.92 55.54
CA LEU A 277 16.24 57.22 55.94
C LEU A 277 15.59 56.06 56.72
N ALA A 278 15.93 54.81 56.38
CA ALA A 278 15.41 53.63 57.06
C ALA A 278 16.04 53.39 58.45
N ALA A 279 17.27 53.88 58.69
CA ALA A 279 17.97 53.75 59.98
C ALA A 279 17.52 54.76 61.05
N LEU A 280 16.76 55.80 60.69
CA LEU A 280 16.22 56.81 61.62
C LEU A 280 14.87 56.41 62.24
N ASP A 281 14.20 55.38 61.71
CA ASP A 281 12.81 54.98 62.07
C ASP A 281 12.71 53.63 62.79
N ALA A 282 13.83 53.02 63.20
CA ALA A 282 13.83 51.71 63.88
C ALA A 282 14.08 51.87 65.39
N GLU A 283 13.00 51.88 66.18
CA GLU A 283 13.03 51.69 67.63
C GLU A 283 13.40 50.23 68.02
N PRO A 284 14.13 50.00 69.13
CA PRO A 284 14.69 48.68 69.47
C PRO A 284 13.68 47.71 70.10
N PRO A 285 14.00 46.40 70.14
CA PRO A 285 13.04 45.33 70.41
C PRO A 285 12.83 45.06 71.91
N LEU A 286 11.63 44.59 72.26
CA LEU A 286 11.34 44.04 73.59
C LEU A 286 11.76 42.56 73.65
N MET A 287 12.56 42.25 74.67
CA MET A 287 13.00 40.91 75.07
C MET A 287 11.84 40.06 75.64
N PRO A 288 11.96 38.73 75.62
CA PRO A 288 10.93 37.82 76.12
C PRO A 288 11.02 37.68 77.65
N GLU A 289 9.87 37.55 78.31
CA GLU A 289 9.82 37.19 79.74
C GLU A 289 9.28 35.77 79.95
N ASP A 290 10.01 35.09 80.81
CA ASP A 290 9.83 33.78 81.42
C ASP A 290 8.63 33.69 82.40
N GLN A 291 8.15 32.44 82.56
CA GLN A 291 7.61 31.79 83.79
C GLN A 291 6.32 32.35 84.43
N GLU A 292 5.39 31.57 84.98
CA GLU A 292 5.42 30.26 85.67
C GLU A 292 4.33 29.28 85.21
#